data_AF-A0A2P4Y8N4-F1
#
_entry.id   AF-A0A2P4Y8N4-F1
#
_cell.length_a   1.000
_cell.length_b   1.000
_cell.length_c   1.000
_cell.angle_alpha   90.00
_cell.angle_beta   90.00
_cell.angle_gamma   90.00
#
_symmetry.space_group_name_H-M   'P 1'
#
loop_
_entity.id
_entity.type
_entity.pdbx_description
1 polymer ?
#
loop_
_entity_poly.entity_id
_entity_poly.type
_entity_poly.pdbx_seq_one_letter_code
_entity_poly.pdbx_strand_id
1 'polypeptide(L)'
;MHSMNIIRIKFPLTLLHFIKDHGVQLVRRWLYFFIPKERWRKIAHETRTYRLESIDEIAQTMRARARARRETTPSTIVLSVEEHKAKLQRENPIQQHEIVRFIGLLIARTLEPRR
;
A
#
# COMPACT_ATOMS: atom_id res chain seq x y z
N MET A 1 -21.52 -43.63 -20.30
CA MET A 1 -21.35 -42.41 -21.13
C MET A 1 -22.26 -41.32 -20.60
N HIS A 2 -21.76 -40.34 -19.85
CA HIS A 2 -22.40 -39.03 -19.68
C HIS A 2 -21.26 -38.01 -19.56
N SER A 3 -21.06 -37.26 -20.64
CA SER A 3 -19.98 -36.29 -20.81
C SER A 3 -20.36 -35.01 -20.06
N MET A 4 -19.63 -34.65 -19.00
CA MET A 4 -19.79 -33.38 -18.30
C MET A 4 -19.12 -32.28 -19.11
N ASN A 5 -19.94 -31.50 -19.80
CA ASN A 5 -19.56 -30.28 -20.52
C ASN A 5 -19.14 -29.20 -19.51
N ILE A 6 -17.84 -29.04 -19.28
CA ILE A 6 -17.30 -27.91 -18.51
C ILE A 6 -17.26 -26.70 -19.44
N ILE A 7 -18.23 -25.80 -19.28
CA ILE A 7 -18.25 -24.50 -19.96
C ILE A 7 -17.04 -23.70 -19.46
N ARG A 8 -15.99 -23.63 -20.28
CA ARG A 8 -14.79 -22.85 -20.01
C ARG A 8 -15.08 -21.39 -20.34
N ILE A 9 -15.64 -20.66 -19.38
CA ILE A 9 -15.91 -19.22 -19.51
C ILE A 9 -14.56 -18.50 -19.61
N LYS A 10 -14.15 -18.11 -20.83
CA LYS A 10 -13.04 -17.19 -21.05
C LYS A 10 -13.50 -15.78 -20.70
N PHE A 11 -13.16 -15.33 -19.49
CA PHE A 11 -13.38 -13.95 -19.10
C PHE A 11 -12.38 -13.03 -19.83
N PRO A 12 -12.84 -12.00 -20.56
CA PRO A 12 -11.95 -11.04 -21.18
C PRO A 12 -11.25 -10.19 -20.11
N LEU A 13 -9.99 -9.82 -20.34
CA LEU A 13 -9.15 -9.00 -19.43
C LEU A 13 -9.85 -7.69 -19.00
N THR A 14 -10.75 -7.15 -19.81
CA THR A 14 -11.58 -5.98 -19.49
C THR A 14 -12.61 -6.27 -18.39
N LEU A 15 -13.21 -7.46 -18.36
CA LEU A 15 -14.13 -7.86 -17.28
C LEU A 15 -13.37 -8.16 -15.98
N LEU A 16 -12.13 -8.64 -16.07
CA LEU A 16 -11.27 -8.82 -14.89
C LEU A 16 -10.87 -7.47 -14.27
N HIS A 17 -10.55 -6.47 -15.08
CA HIS A 17 -10.32 -5.10 -14.60
C HIS A 17 -11.60 -4.48 -14.02
N PHE A 18 -12.75 -4.69 -14.67
CA PHE A 18 -14.04 -4.24 -14.16
C PHE A 18 -14.40 -4.86 -12.81
N ILE A 19 -14.23 -6.17 -12.62
CA ILE A 19 -14.46 -6.83 -11.33
C ILE A 19 -13.46 -6.37 -10.27
N LYS A 20 -12.19 -6.13 -10.64
CA LYS A 20 -11.18 -5.59 -9.72
C LYS A 20 -11.52 -4.18 -9.25
N ASP A 21 -11.90 -3.29 -10.16
CA ASP A 21 -12.24 -1.90 -9.81
C ASP A 21 -13.57 -1.80 -9.05
N HIS A 22 -14.60 -2.56 -9.46
CA HIS A 22 -15.88 -2.60 -8.76
C HIS A 22 -15.80 -3.31 -7.40
N GLY A 23 -14.98 -4.37 -7.29
CA GLY A 23 -14.73 -5.07 -6.02
C GLY A 23 -14.03 -4.17 -5.00
N VAL A 24 -13.03 -3.39 -5.42
CA VAL A 24 -12.34 -2.41 -4.55
C VAL A 24 -13.30 -1.29 -4.13
N GLN A 25 -14.17 -0.82 -5.02
CA GLN A 25 -15.19 0.17 -4.66
C GLN A 25 -16.25 -0.38 -3.69
N LEU A 26 -16.64 -1.64 -3.84
CA LEU A 26 -17.56 -2.31 -2.91
C LEU A 26 -16.94 -2.45 -1.51
N VAL A 27 -15.68 -2.92 -1.43
CA VAL A 27 -14.93 -3.04 -0.18
C VAL A 27 -14.73 -1.67 0.47
N ARG A 28 -14.41 -0.63 -0.33
CA ARG A 28 -14.31 0.74 0.16
C ARG A 28 -15.63 1.22 0.78
N ARG A 29 -16.77 0.95 0.11
CA ARG A 29 -18.10 1.30 0.61
C ARG A 29 -18.46 0.53 1.89
N TRP A 30 -18.11 -0.76 1.95
CA TRP A 30 -18.25 -1.59 3.15
C TRP A 30 -17.40 -1.03 4.30
N LEU A 31 -16.13 -0.70 4.09
CA LEU A 31 -15.25 -0.18 5.13
C LEU A 31 -15.76 1.14 5.74
N TYR A 32 -16.33 2.04 4.94
CA TYR A 32 -16.97 3.26 5.46
C TYR A 32 -18.28 3.00 6.19
N PHE A 33 -18.97 1.88 5.94
CA PHE A 33 -20.16 1.49 6.68
C PHE A 33 -19.81 1.02 8.10
N PHE A 34 -18.77 0.20 8.25
CA PHE A 34 -18.38 -0.36 9.57
C PHE A 34 -17.61 0.62 10.45
N ILE A 35 -16.90 1.60 9.87
CA ILE A 35 -16.04 2.52 10.62
C ILE A 35 -16.52 3.96 10.41
N PRO A 36 -17.02 4.62 11.49
CA PRO A 36 -17.37 6.04 11.48
C PRO A 36 -16.23 6.94 11.01
N LYS A 37 -16.57 8.05 10.35
CA LYS A 37 -15.60 9.02 9.81
C LYS A 37 -14.67 9.58 10.89
N GLU A 38 -15.15 9.70 12.12
CA GLU A 38 -14.42 10.17 13.30
C GLU A 38 -13.25 9.23 13.62
N ARG A 39 -13.47 7.91 13.52
CA ARG A 39 -12.41 6.92 13.74
C ARG A 39 -11.37 6.99 12.64
N TRP A 40 -11.79 7.14 11.38
CA TRP A 40 -10.85 7.36 10.27
C TRP A 40 -10.02 8.63 10.43
N ARG A 41 -10.60 9.71 11.00
CA ARG A 41 -9.85 10.95 11.31
C ARG A 41 -8.80 10.68 12.38
N LYS A 42 -9.17 9.96 13.44
CA LYS A 42 -8.26 9.58 14.52
C LYS A 42 -7.11 8.70 14.02
N ILE A 43 -7.41 7.66 13.23
CA ILE A 43 -6.40 6.78 12.62
C ILE A 43 -5.44 7.60 11.74
N ALA A 44 -5.95 8.49 10.87
CA ALA A 44 -5.08 9.31 10.03
C ALA A 44 -4.17 10.24 10.86
N HIS A 45 -4.69 10.80 11.95
CA HIS A 45 -3.91 11.61 12.87
C HIS A 45 -2.81 10.81 13.57
N GLU A 46 -3.16 9.67 14.18
CA GLU A 46 -2.20 8.78 14.85
C GLU A 46 -1.14 8.25 13.88
N THR A 47 -1.55 7.86 12.66
CA THR A 47 -0.63 7.43 11.60
C THR A 47 0.37 8.53 11.25
N ARG A 48 -0.08 9.79 11.21
CA ARG A 48 0.80 10.94 10.95
C ARG A 48 1.79 11.15 12.10
N THR A 49 1.33 11.09 13.34
CA THR A 49 2.18 11.22 14.53
C THR A 49 3.25 10.13 14.53
N TYR A 50 2.84 8.88 14.41
CA TYR A 50 3.75 7.73 14.32
C TYR A 50 4.77 7.90 13.18
N ARG A 51 4.32 8.36 12.01
CA ARG A 51 5.20 8.60 10.87
C ARG A 51 6.28 9.63 11.21
N LEU A 52 5.91 10.76 11.82
CA LEU A 52 6.86 11.81 12.20
C LEU A 52 7.90 11.31 13.20
N GLU A 53 7.46 10.54 14.20
CA GLU A 53 8.33 9.91 15.20
C GLU A 53 9.29 8.90 14.55
N SER A 54 8.82 8.17 13.53
CA SER A 54 9.61 7.15 12.82
C SER A 54 10.61 7.72 11.80
N ILE A 55 10.60 9.02 11.51
CA ILE A 55 11.44 9.61 10.44
C ILE A 55 12.93 9.36 10.70
N ASP A 56 13.37 9.45 11.95
CA ASP A 56 14.78 9.24 12.30
C ASP A 56 15.22 7.80 12.01
N GLU A 57 14.48 6.83 12.52
CA GLU A 57 14.74 5.41 12.32
C GLU A 57 14.71 5.02 10.83
N ILE A 58 13.73 5.53 10.08
CA ILE A 58 13.62 5.30 8.64
C ILE A 58 14.82 5.91 7.92
N ALA A 59 15.23 7.13 8.25
CA ALA A 59 16.38 7.79 7.61
C ALA A 59 17.70 7.02 7.88
N GLN A 60 17.89 6.53 9.10
CA GLN A 60 19.04 5.68 9.45
C GLN A 60 19.01 4.37 8.67
N THR A 61 17.85 3.70 8.59
CA THR A 61 17.68 2.45 7.83
C THR A 61 17.92 2.66 6.33
N MET A 62 17.44 3.76 5.76
CA MET A 62 17.69 4.12 4.35
C MET A 62 19.18 4.30 4.09
N ARG A 63 19.89 4.99 4.99
CA ARG A 63 21.33 5.18 4.89
C ARG A 63 22.09 3.85 5.03
N ALA A 64 21.72 3.00 5.98
CA ALA A 64 22.34 1.69 6.16
C ALA A 64 22.17 0.82 4.90
N ARG A 65 20.97 0.78 4.31
CA ARG A 65 20.71 0.08 3.04
C ARG A 65 21.51 0.67 1.88
N ALA A 66 21.64 2.00 1.80
CA ALA A 66 22.43 2.65 0.77
C ALA A 66 23.94 2.33 0.92
N ARG A 67 24.45 2.27 2.15
CA ARG A 67 25.83 1.83 2.44
C ARG A 67 26.07 0.39 2.01
N ALA A 68 25.18 -0.53 2.40
CA ALA A 68 25.27 -1.93 1.98
C ALA A 68 25.25 -2.09 0.44
N ARG A 69 24.44 -1.30 -0.27
CA ARG A 69 24.42 -1.28 -1.74
C ARG A 69 25.69 -0.70 -2.36
N ARG A 70 26.39 0.19 -1.66
CA ARG A 70 27.65 0.77 -2.16
C ARG A 70 28.78 -0.24 -2.17
N GLU A 71 28.75 -1.23 -1.29
CA GLU A 71 29.69 -2.36 -1.30
C GLU A 71 29.58 -3.18 -2.59
N THR A 72 28.36 -3.39 -3.08
CA THR A 72 28.11 -4.11 -4.34
C THR A 72 28.17 -3.22 -5.58
N THR A 73 27.85 -1.93 -5.44
CA THR A 73 27.78 -0.97 -6.54
C THR A 73 28.42 0.35 -6.11
N PRO A 74 29.74 0.53 -6.36
CA PRO A 74 30.53 1.66 -5.86
C PRO A 74 30.02 3.04 -6.29
N SER A 75 29.28 3.12 -7.41
CA SER A 75 28.65 4.35 -7.91
C SER A 75 27.41 4.80 -7.13
N THR A 76 26.94 4.01 -6.16
CA THR A 76 25.77 4.36 -5.35
C THR A 76 26.05 5.58 -4.46
N ILE A 77 25.30 6.65 -4.70
CA ILE A 77 25.32 7.86 -3.86
C ILE A 77 24.65 7.53 -2.53
N VAL A 78 25.37 7.79 -1.42
CA VAL A 78 24.85 7.61 -0.06
C VAL A 78 24.62 9.00 0.51
N LEU A 79 23.34 9.37 0.61
CA LEU A 79 22.92 10.64 1.20
C LEU A 79 23.18 10.65 2.73
N SER A 80 23.22 11.85 3.29
CA SER A 80 23.25 12.04 4.75
C SER A 80 21.91 11.64 5.39
N VAL A 81 21.91 11.48 6.71
CA VAL A 81 20.66 11.19 7.44
C VAL A 81 19.72 12.39 7.35
N GLU A 82 20.27 13.60 7.40
CA GLU A 82 19.60 14.88 7.36
C GLU A 82 18.91 15.11 6.01
N GLU A 83 19.57 14.75 4.92
CA GLU A 83 18.98 14.77 3.57
C GLU A 83 17.82 13.78 3.43
N HIS A 84 17.97 12.57 4.00
CA HIS A 84 16.89 11.59 4.06
C HIS A 84 15.71 12.10 4.90
N LYS A 85 15.96 12.69 6.07
CA LYS A 85 14.93 13.31 6.91
C LYS A 85 14.19 14.43 6.18
N ALA A 86 14.93 15.35 5.56
CA ALA A 86 14.34 16.45 4.79
C ALA A 86 13.46 15.95 3.65
N LYS A 87 13.86 14.86 2.99
CA LYS A 87 13.03 14.19 1.98
C LYS A 87 11.75 13.60 2.57
N LEU A 88 11.85 12.88 3.68
CA LEU A 88 10.71 12.21 4.35
C LEU A 88 9.69 13.19 4.93
N GLN A 89 10.16 14.37 5.40
CA GLN A 89 9.32 15.45 5.94
C GLN A 89 8.52 16.19 4.87
N ARG A 90 9.01 16.22 3.62
CA ARG A 90 8.32 16.87 2.49
C ARG A 90 7.16 16.04 1.94
N GLU A 91 7.05 14.77 2.32
CA GLU A 91 5.95 13.92 1.86
C GLU A 91 4.61 14.37 2.47
N ASN A 92 3.56 14.31 1.65
CA ASN A 92 2.22 14.71 2.07
C ASN A 92 1.71 13.83 3.22
N PRO A 93 0.92 14.40 4.15
CA PRO A 93 0.27 13.61 5.18
C PRO A 93 -0.68 12.60 4.55
N ILE A 94 -0.68 11.38 5.10
CA ILE A 94 -1.55 10.29 4.65
C ILE A 94 -3.00 10.69 4.87
N GLN A 95 -3.79 10.69 3.80
CA GLN A 95 -5.22 10.97 3.86
C GLN A 95 -6.03 9.72 4.18
N GLN A 96 -7.22 9.92 4.75
CA GLN A 96 -8.12 8.84 5.17
C GLN A 96 -8.43 7.85 4.04
N HIS A 97 -8.67 8.37 2.84
CA HIS A 97 -9.04 7.53 1.70
C HIS A 97 -7.87 6.66 1.21
N GLU A 98 -6.63 7.09 1.44
CA GLU A 98 -5.43 6.32 1.13
C GLU A 98 -5.30 5.11 2.06
N ILE A 99 -5.63 5.28 3.34
CA ILE A 99 -5.68 4.20 4.33
C ILE A 99 -6.72 3.15 3.93
N VAL A 100 -7.93 3.59 3.56
CA VAL A 100 -9.00 2.68 3.10
C VAL A 100 -8.60 1.94 1.83
N ARG A 101 -7.95 2.64 0.88
CA ARG A 101 -7.42 2.01 -0.34
C ARG A 101 -6.34 0.98 -0.02
N PHE A 102 -5.44 1.29 0.91
CA PHE A 102 -4.38 0.38 1.33
C PHE A 102 -4.93 -0.89 1.97
N ILE A 103 -5.90 -0.76 2.89
CA ILE A 103 -6.60 -1.90 3.48
C ILE A 103 -7.31 -2.73 2.39
N GLY A 104 -8.00 -2.06 1.47
CA GLY A 104 -8.65 -2.73 0.33
C GLY A 104 -7.66 -3.53 -0.52
N LEU A 105 -6.45 -2.98 -0.76
CA LEU A 105 -5.38 -3.69 -1.48
C LEU A 105 -4.84 -4.89 -0.69
N LEU A 106 -4.68 -4.77 0.63
CA LEU A 106 -4.25 -5.89 1.47
C LEU A 106 -5.27 -7.03 1.44
N ILE A 107 -6.56 -6.70 1.58
CA ILE A 107 -7.66 -7.67 1.47
C ILE A 107 -7.68 -8.30 0.08
N ALA A 108 -7.54 -7.51 -0.99
CA ALA A 108 -7.50 -8.06 -2.34
C ALA A 108 -6.31 -9.02 -2.53
N ARG A 109 -5.13 -8.70 -1.96
CA ARG A 109 -3.94 -9.56 -2.03
C ARG A 109 -4.08 -10.85 -1.23
N THR A 110 -4.76 -10.83 -0.08
CA THR A 110 -5.01 -12.05 0.70
C THR A 110 -6.06 -12.94 0.04
N LEU A 111 -7.06 -12.35 -0.63
CA LEU A 111 -8.12 -13.09 -1.32
C LEU A 111 -7.71 -13.60 -2.71
N GLU A 112 -6.78 -12.92 -3.37
CA GLU A 112 -6.15 -13.35 -4.63
C GLU A 112 -4.64 -13.57 -4.41
N PRO A 113 -4.22 -14.65 -3.73
CA PRO A 113 -2.80 -15.01 -3.68
C PRO A 113 -2.37 -15.25 -5.13
N ARG A 114 -1.47 -14.42 -5.66
CA ARG A 114 -0.88 -14.64 -6.99
C ARG A 114 -0.25 -16.03 -6.98
N ARG A 115 -0.90 -16.99 -7.66
CA ARG A 115 -0.31 -18.25 -8.09
C ARG A 115 0.62 -17.99 -9.27
#